data_AF-A0A8T6SGY4-F1
#
_entry.id   AF-A0A8T6SGY4-F1
#
_cell.length_a   1.000
_cell.length_b   1.000
_cell.length_c   1.000
_cell.angle_alpha   90.00
_cell.angle_beta   90.00
_cell.angle_gamma   90.00
#
_symmetry.space_group_name_H-M   'P 1'
#
loop_
_entity.id
_entity.type
_entity.pdbx_description
1 polymer ?
#
loop_
_entity_poly.entity_id
_entity_poly.type
_entity_poly.pdbx_seq_one_letter_code
_entity_poly.pdbx_strand_id
1 'polypeptide(L)'
;MGRAVIGGHIYTGTLLNDFKGTYIFGDWNSANNKEKGLLFYATPPNENQGNWSMNRLPLENRDNGNIGAYLLGIGKDQEGELYALTSAHSGPSSSTGKVYKFVLAG
;
A
#
# COMPACT_ATOMS: atom_id res chain seq x y z
N MET A 1 -20.04 5.64 6.01
CA MET A 1 -18.72 6.01 5.46
C MET A 1 -18.31 4.95 4.44
N GLY A 2 -17.82 5.35 3.27
CA GLY A 2 -17.39 4.41 2.21
C GLY A 2 -15.90 4.04 2.35
N ARG A 3 -15.53 2.86 1.86
CA ARG A 3 -14.13 2.44 1.65
C ARG A 3 -13.80 2.62 0.18
N ALA A 4 -12.62 3.16 -0.12
CA ALA A 4 -12.20 3.42 -1.50
C ALA A 4 -10.85 2.76 -1.72
N VAL A 5 -10.87 1.59 -2.35
CA VAL A 5 -9.64 0.90 -2.72
C VAL A 5 -8.90 1.73 -3.75
N ILE A 6 -7.69 2.13 -3.39
CA ILE A 6 -6.70 2.69 -4.29
C ILE A 6 -5.96 1.50 -4.89
N GLY A 7 -5.89 1.48 -6.22
CA GLY A 7 -5.30 0.38 -6.98
C GLY A 7 -3.89 -0.01 -6.52
N GLY A 8 -3.39 -1.11 -7.08
CA GLY A 8 -2.16 -1.72 -6.65
C GLY A 8 -1.36 -2.33 -7.77
N HIS A 9 -0.26 -2.99 -7.40
CA HIS A 9 0.64 -3.67 -8.32
C HIS A 9 1.07 -5.01 -7.75
N ILE A 10 1.33 -5.98 -8.64
CA ILE A 10 2.10 -7.18 -8.28
C ILE A 10 3.54 -6.74 -8.03
N TYR A 11 4.09 -7.08 -6.86
CA TYR A 11 5.48 -6.81 -6.53
C TYR A 11 6.40 -7.75 -7.30
N THR A 12 7.28 -7.18 -8.11
CA THR A 12 8.24 -7.93 -8.96
C THR A 12 9.69 -7.57 -8.68
N GLY A 13 9.93 -6.66 -7.74
CA GLY A 13 11.26 -6.24 -7.31
C GLY A 13 12.04 -7.29 -6.55
N THR A 14 13.20 -6.89 -6.04
CA THR A 14 14.19 -7.75 -5.37
C THR A 14 14.51 -7.30 -3.95
N LEU A 15 14.13 -6.08 -3.56
CA LEU A 15 14.35 -5.58 -2.19
C LEU A 15 13.48 -6.30 -1.15
N LEU A 16 12.25 -6.66 -1.50
CA LEU A 16 11.25 -7.27 -0.62
C LEU A 16 10.92 -8.69 -1.08
N ASN A 17 11.90 -9.59 -1.03
CA ASN A 17 11.77 -10.95 -1.60
C ASN A 17 10.55 -11.72 -1.10
N ASP A 18 10.18 -11.57 0.17
CA ASP A 18 9.01 -12.24 0.78
C ASP A 18 7.67 -11.80 0.19
N PHE A 19 7.63 -10.65 -0.50
CA PHE A 19 6.43 -10.11 -1.13
C PHE A 19 6.38 -10.38 -2.64
N LYS A 20 7.38 -11.06 -3.21
CA LYS A 20 7.44 -11.33 -4.65
C LYS A 20 6.21 -12.11 -5.12
N GLY A 21 5.53 -11.60 -6.14
CA GLY A 21 4.31 -12.19 -6.68
C GLY A 21 3.03 -11.86 -5.90
N THR A 22 3.11 -11.13 -4.79
CA THR A 22 1.92 -10.64 -4.07
C THR A 22 1.38 -9.36 -4.71
N TYR A 23 0.06 -9.17 -4.63
CA TYR A 23 -0.59 -7.93 -5.05
C TYR A 23 -0.66 -6.94 -3.88
N ILE A 24 0.07 -5.82 -3.99
CA ILE A 24 0.11 -4.78 -2.96
C ILE A 24 -0.82 -3.63 -3.36
N PHE A 25 -1.77 -3.28 -2.48
CA PHE A 25 -2.80 -2.27 -2.71
C PHE A 25 -3.17 -1.56 -1.40
N GLY A 26 -4.07 -0.56 -1.45
CA GLY A 26 -4.47 0.15 -0.23
C GLY A 26 -5.84 0.79 -0.26
N ASP A 27 -6.24 1.36 0.86
CA ASP A 27 -7.44 2.19 1.01
C ASP A 27 -7.04 3.67 1.11
N TRP A 28 -7.84 4.56 0.51
CA TRP A 28 -7.64 6.01 0.54
C TRP A 28 -7.50 6.51 1.98
N ASN A 29 -8.32 5.97 2.88
CA ASN A 29 -8.42 6.35 4.27
C ASN A 29 -9.05 5.22 5.10
N SER A 30 -8.62 5.00 6.35
CA SER A 30 -9.27 4.00 7.20
C SER A 30 -10.70 4.44 7.53
N ALA A 31 -11.60 3.46 7.61
CA ALA A 31 -13.02 3.65 7.82
C ALA A 31 -13.38 4.46 9.09
N ASN A 32 -12.47 4.53 10.07
CA ASN A 32 -12.69 5.22 11.34
C ASN A 32 -12.11 6.65 11.37
N ASN A 33 -11.56 7.16 10.26
CA ASN A 33 -10.94 8.50 10.15
C ASN A 33 -9.78 8.80 11.12
N LYS A 34 -9.38 7.82 11.94
CA LYS A 34 -8.26 7.91 12.88
C LYS A 34 -6.94 7.46 12.26
N GLU A 35 -7.01 6.66 11.20
CA GLU A 35 -5.88 5.98 10.58
C GLU A 35 -5.86 6.37 9.10
N LYS A 36 -4.88 7.18 8.69
CA LYS A 36 -4.79 7.65 7.30
C LYS A 36 -4.03 6.62 6.47
N GLY A 37 -4.66 6.11 5.42
CA GLY A 37 -4.08 5.20 4.42
C GLY A 37 -3.67 3.83 4.99
N LEU A 38 -4.41 2.79 4.63
CA LEU A 38 -4.08 1.40 4.96
C LEU A 38 -3.49 0.69 3.73
N LEU A 39 -2.49 -0.15 3.96
CA LEU A 39 -1.91 -1.01 2.93
C LEU A 39 -2.16 -2.47 3.22
N PHE A 40 -2.30 -3.23 2.15
CA PHE A 40 -2.56 -4.65 2.16
C PHE A 40 -1.69 -5.34 1.12
N TYR A 41 -1.42 -6.61 1.36
CA TYR A 41 -0.94 -7.52 0.33
C TYR A 41 -1.91 -8.70 0.21
N ALA A 42 -2.13 -9.14 -1.02
CA ALA A 42 -2.88 -10.33 -1.31
C ALA A 42 -1.99 -11.36 -2.01
N THR A 43 -2.03 -12.59 -1.51
CA THR A 43 -1.28 -13.72 -2.07
C THR A 43 -2.24 -14.58 -2.90
N PRO A 44 -1.89 -14.88 -4.17
CA PRO A 44 -2.70 -15.77 -4.99
C PRO A 44 -2.75 -17.18 -4.39
N PRO A 45 -3.83 -17.94 -4.62
CA PRO A 45 -3.89 -19.33 -4.19
C PRO A 45 -2.87 -20.20 -4.93
N ASN A 46 -2.42 -21.28 -4.28
CA ASN A 46 -1.60 -22.29 -4.94
C ASN A 46 -2.35 -22.89 -6.13
N GLU A 47 -1.63 -23.10 -7.24
CA GLU A 47 -2.17 -23.71 -8.47
C GLU A 47 -3.43 -23.03 -9.04
N ASN A 48 -3.67 -21.75 -8.70
CA ASN A 48 -4.87 -21.00 -9.04
C ASN A 48 -6.18 -21.63 -8.52
N GLN A 49 -6.10 -22.49 -7.50
CA GLN A 49 -7.27 -23.15 -6.90
C GLN A 49 -7.54 -22.58 -5.51
N GLY A 50 -8.65 -21.85 -5.37
CA GLY A 50 -9.11 -21.30 -4.10
C GLY A 50 -9.17 -19.77 -4.07
N ASN A 51 -9.23 -19.20 -2.87
CA ASN A 51 -9.36 -17.76 -2.66
C ASN A 51 -8.00 -17.11 -2.45
N TRP A 52 -7.89 -15.84 -2.86
CA TRP A 52 -6.77 -15.00 -2.46
C TRP A 52 -6.80 -14.79 -0.94
N SER A 53 -5.64 -14.90 -0.31
CA SER A 53 -5.47 -14.51 1.09
C SER A 53 -5.03 -13.06 1.16
N MET A 54 -5.63 -12.27 2.04
CA MET A 54 -5.36 -10.84 2.18
C MET A 54 -4.93 -10.53 3.61
N ASN A 55 -3.83 -9.78 3.74
CA ASN A 55 -3.26 -9.39 5.02
C ASN A 55 -2.91 -7.89 5.00
N ARG A 56 -2.82 -7.27 6.17
CA ARG A 56 -2.27 -5.91 6.29
C ARG A 56 -0.77 -5.95 6.02
N LEU A 57 -0.29 -4.98 5.26
CA LEU A 57 1.14 -4.80 5.06
C LEU A 57 1.75 -4.25 6.36
N PRO A 58 2.72 -4.95 6.98
CA PRO A 58 3.36 -4.46 8.19
C PRO A 58 4.25 -3.26 7.84
N LEU A 59 3.94 -2.08 8.40
CA LEU A 59 4.76 -0.89 8.27
C LEU A 59 5.42 -0.59 9.61
N GLU A 60 6.75 -0.61 9.64
CA GLU A 60 7.52 -0.16 10.79
C GLU A 60 7.62 1.35 10.88
N ASN A 61 7.91 1.85 12.09
CA ASN A 61 8.04 3.29 12.39
C ASN A 61 6.78 4.11 12.03
N ARG A 62 5.62 3.46 12.09
CA ARG A 62 4.31 4.05 11.78
C ARG A 62 3.27 3.63 12.82
N ASP A 63 2.48 4.59 13.28
CA ASP A 63 1.44 4.35 14.28
C ASP A 63 0.41 3.34 13.77
N ASN A 64 0.31 2.21 14.45
CA ASN A 64 -0.58 1.09 14.14
C ASN A 64 -0.45 0.55 12.69
N GLY A 65 0.72 0.71 12.05
CA GLY A 65 0.96 0.22 10.69
C GLY A 65 0.26 1.03 9.59
N ASN A 66 -0.08 2.29 9.85
CA ASN A 66 -0.73 3.17 8.88
C ASN A 66 0.26 4.11 8.16
N ILE A 67 -0.04 4.50 6.93
CA ILE A 67 0.81 5.46 6.20
C ILE A 67 0.82 6.85 6.88
N GLY A 68 -0.23 7.19 7.64
CA GLY A 68 -0.34 8.50 8.31
C GLY A 68 -0.70 9.65 7.36
N ALA A 69 -1.07 9.34 6.11
CA ALA A 69 -1.50 10.27 5.08
C ALA A 69 -2.55 9.61 4.15
N TYR A 70 -3.29 10.40 3.39
CA TYR A 70 -4.22 9.87 2.38
C TYR A 70 -3.41 9.16 1.30
N LEU A 71 -3.76 7.92 0.97
CA LEU A 71 -3.15 7.21 -0.15
C LEU A 71 -3.80 7.69 -1.45
N LEU A 72 -3.00 8.20 -2.38
CA LEU A 72 -3.48 8.67 -3.68
C LEU A 72 -3.22 7.66 -4.78
N GLY A 73 -2.19 6.83 -4.63
CA GLY A 73 -1.80 5.82 -5.60
C GLY A 73 -0.64 4.98 -5.10
N ILE A 74 -0.41 3.87 -5.80
CA ILE A 74 0.83 3.09 -5.70
C ILE A 74 1.49 3.16 -7.07
N GLY A 75 2.78 3.49 -7.09
CA GLY A 75 3.61 3.50 -8.30
C GLY A 75 4.58 2.34 -8.31
N LYS A 76 5.03 1.95 -9.50
CA LYS A 76 6.07 0.94 -9.72
C LYS A 76 7.16 1.50 -10.62
N ASP A 77 8.43 1.33 -10.24
CA ASP A 77 9.55 1.69 -11.12
C ASP A 77 9.90 0.56 -12.12
N GLN A 78 10.95 0.77 -12.92
CA GLN A 78 11.40 -0.19 -13.94
C GLN A 78 12.00 -1.46 -13.33
N GLU A 79 12.48 -1.41 -12.09
CA GLU A 79 13.06 -2.54 -11.37
C GLU A 79 11.98 -3.38 -10.67
N GLY A 80 10.74 -2.89 -10.65
CA GLY A 80 9.62 -3.56 -10.00
C GLY A 80 9.45 -3.20 -8.54
N GLU A 81 10.20 -2.20 -8.04
CA GLU A 81 10.04 -1.66 -6.70
C GLU A 81 8.83 -0.73 -6.64
N LEU A 82 8.19 -0.69 -5.47
CA LEU A 82 6.93 0.01 -5.29
C LEU A 82 7.08 1.27 -4.44
N TYR A 83 6.17 2.20 -4.68
CA TYR A 83 6.13 3.50 -4.02
C TYR A 83 4.70 3.87 -3.64
N ALA A 84 4.50 4.41 -2.43
CA ALA A 84 3.24 5.00 -2.02
C ALA A 84 3.22 6.50 -2.33
N LEU A 85 2.19 6.95 -3.06
CA LEU A 85 1.92 8.35 -3.34
C LEU A 85 0.87 8.85 -2.36
N THR A 86 1.17 9.92 -1.63
CA THR A 86 0.37 10.33 -0.47
C THR A 86 0.13 11.82 -0.41
N SER A 87 -0.88 12.26 0.33
CA SER A 87 -1.11 13.67 0.66
C SER A 87 -1.58 13.83 2.10
N ALA A 88 -1.19 14.92 2.77
CA ALA A 88 -1.66 15.21 4.13
C ALA A 88 -3.12 15.69 4.16
N HIS A 89 -3.59 16.26 3.05
CA HIS A 89 -4.94 16.79 2.87
C HIS A 89 -5.72 16.01 1.81
N SER A 90 -7.04 15.95 1.98
CA SER A 90 -7.96 15.44 0.97
C SER A 90 -8.16 16.49 -0.14
N GLY A 91 -8.23 16.04 -1.39
CA GLY A 91 -8.56 16.88 -2.55
C GLY A 91 -7.37 17.62 -3.20
N PRO A 92 -7.56 18.15 -4.42
CA PRO A 92 -6.50 18.65 -5.29
C PRO A 92 -6.12 20.13 -5.03
N SER A 93 -6.15 20.58 -3.77
CA SER A 93 -5.98 22.01 -3.43
C SER A 93 -4.69 22.32 -2.66
N SER A 94 -3.88 21.31 -2.33
CA SER A 94 -2.67 21.49 -1.52
C SER A 94 -1.43 20.87 -2.17
N SER A 95 -0.26 21.42 -1.84
CA SER A 95 1.06 20.89 -2.23
C SER A 95 1.69 20.07 -1.10
N THR A 96 0.92 19.14 -0.51
CA THR A 96 1.39 18.27 0.59
C THR A 96 1.75 16.85 0.14
N GLY A 97 1.90 16.67 -1.17
CA GLY A 97 2.24 15.41 -1.80
C GLY A 97 3.58 14.87 -1.33
N LYS A 98 3.63 13.57 -1.00
CA LYS A 98 4.87 12.85 -0.69
C LYS A 98 4.88 11.49 -1.37
N VAL A 99 6.08 11.07 -1.81
CA VAL A 99 6.34 9.74 -2.34
C VAL A 99 7.22 8.99 -1.35
N TYR A 100 6.82 7.78 -0.97
CA TYR A 100 7.60 6.89 -0.11
C TYR A 100 7.94 5.61 -0.88
N LYS A 101 9.19 5.15 -0.81
CA LYS A 101 9.60 3.84 -1.31
C LYS A 101 9.34 2.77 -0.26
N PHE A 102 8.86 1.60 -0.66
CA PHE A 102 8.82 0.44 0.24
C PHE A 102 10.21 -0.18 0.35
N VAL A 103 10.66 -0.40 1.58
CA VAL A 103 11.98 -0.95 1.91
C VAL A 103 11.85 -1.91 3.09
N LEU A 104 12.83 -2.80 3.26
CA LEU A 104 12.93 -3.62 4.46
C LEU A 104 13.09 -2.73 5.69
N ALA A 105 12.48 -3.17 6.78
CA ALA A 105 12.79 -2.70 8.11
C ALA A 105 14.28 -2.90 8.43
N GLY A 106 14.83 -1.99 9.24
CA GLY A 106 16.23 -2.02 9.68
C GLY A 106 16.37 -2.35 11.15
#